data_AF-A0A7X4K4X0-F1
#
_entry.id   AF-A0A7X4K4X0-F1
#
_cell.length_a   1.000
_cell.length_b   1.000
_cell.length_c   1.000
_cell.angle_alpha   90.00
_cell.angle_beta   90.00
_cell.angle_gamma   90.00
#
_symmetry.space_group_name_H-M   'P 1'
#
loop_
_entity.id
_entity.type
_entity.pdbx_description
1 polymer ?
#
loop_
_entity_poly.entity_id
_entity_poly.type
_entity_poly.pdbx_seq_one_letter_code
_entity_poly.pdbx_strand_id
1 'polypeptide(L)'
;MMELLHLGPLSDDALEAAADFHARLLPSLEATMLAGADPLTLVFLPAGPDHRAWRLAAVQGLARRFAPSRINAVESDDEASTAACARWLDGAGGVTGQLLPLDGTGAGGVLYPT
;
A
#
# COMPACT_ATOMS: atom_id res chain seq x y z
N MET A 1 -14.30 -7.21 -3.97
CA MET A 1 -14.03 -5.83 -4.43
C MET A 1 -12.88 -5.35 -3.58
N MET A 2 -11.79 -4.90 -4.21
CA MET A 2 -10.63 -4.37 -3.49
C MET A 2 -11.03 -3.17 -2.62
N GLU A 3 -10.63 -3.19 -1.35
CA GLU A 3 -10.81 -2.08 -0.43
C GLU A 3 -9.57 -1.17 -0.45
N LEU A 4 -9.78 0.15 -0.54
CA LEU A 4 -8.71 1.15 -0.52
C LEU A 4 -8.78 1.94 0.78
N LEU A 5 -7.67 2.00 1.49
CA LEU A 5 -7.57 2.75 2.74
C LEU A 5 -6.45 3.77 2.68
N HIS A 6 -6.82 5.04 2.71
CA HIS A 6 -5.88 6.16 2.77
C HIS A 6 -5.36 6.32 4.20
N LEU A 7 -4.05 6.26 4.34
CA LEU A 7 -3.39 6.48 5.61
C LEU A 7 -3.19 8.00 5.75
N GLY A 8 -3.68 8.54 6.86
CA GLY A 8 -3.63 9.98 7.15
C GLY A 8 -2.20 10.52 7.13
N PRO A 9 -2.02 11.85 7.12
CA PRO A 9 -0.68 12.41 7.09
C PRO A 9 0.11 11.88 8.30
N LEU A 10 1.28 11.33 8.02
CA LEU A 10 2.28 10.92 9.01
C LEU A 10 3.35 12.01 9.12
N SER A 11 4.16 11.94 10.18
CA SER A 11 5.32 12.83 10.32
C SER A 11 6.27 12.69 9.11
N ASP A 12 6.96 13.76 8.75
CA ASP A 12 8.04 13.69 7.77
C ASP A 12 9.25 12.91 8.33
N ASP A 13 9.42 12.89 9.66
CA ASP A 13 10.40 12.04 10.33
C ASP A 13 9.95 10.58 10.26
N ALA A 14 10.79 9.73 9.64
CA ALA A 14 10.43 8.35 9.37
C ALA A 14 10.28 7.50 10.65
N LEU A 15 11.00 7.81 11.71
CA LEU A 15 10.93 7.06 12.97
C LEU A 15 9.65 7.42 13.73
N GLU A 16 9.33 8.72 13.82
CA GLU A 16 8.07 9.20 14.40
C GLU A 16 6.86 8.66 13.62
N ALA A 17 6.92 8.69 12.28
CA ALA A 17 5.88 8.16 11.41
C ALA A 17 5.65 6.65 11.60
N ALA A 18 6.73 5.87 11.71
CA ALA A 18 6.64 4.44 11.98
C ALA A 18 6.02 4.17 13.36
N ALA A 19 6.46 4.88 14.40
CA ALA A 19 5.90 4.75 15.74
C ALA A 19 4.40 5.07 15.75
N ASP A 20 3.99 6.16 15.09
CA ASP A 20 2.60 6.58 14.97
C ASP A 20 1.75 5.58 14.17
N PHE A 21 2.27 5.09 13.04
CA PHE A 21 1.63 4.03 12.25
C PHE A 21 1.36 2.80 13.10
N HIS A 22 2.37 2.31 13.83
CA HIS A 22 2.23 1.11 14.66
C HIS A 22 1.30 1.32 15.86
N ALA A 23 1.30 2.51 16.46
CA ALA A 23 0.48 2.81 17.63
C ALA A 23 -0.99 3.07 17.28
N ARG A 24 -1.26 3.82 16.19
CA ARG A 24 -2.61 4.30 15.86
C ARG A 24 -3.25 3.58 14.69
N LEU A 25 -2.52 3.40 13.59
CA LEU A 25 -3.11 2.93 12.34
C LEU A 25 -3.17 1.40 12.28
N LEU A 26 -2.09 0.72 12.66
CA LEU A 26 -1.99 -0.73 12.58
C LEU A 26 -3.15 -1.45 13.28
N PRO A 27 -3.58 -1.10 14.52
CA PRO A 27 -4.73 -1.76 15.15
C PRO A 27 -6.03 -1.62 14.34
N SER A 28 -6.26 -0.48 13.70
CA SER A 28 -7.43 -0.26 12.83
C SER A 28 -7.34 -1.06 11.53
N LEU A 29 -6.15 -1.22 10.95
CA LEU A 29 -5.93 -2.09 9.79
C LEU A 29 -6.28 -3.54 10.14
N GLU A 30 -5.82 -4.02 11.29
CA GLU A 30 -6.12 -5.37 11.75
C GLU A 30 -7.61 -5.57 12.01
N ALA A 31 -8.26 -4.59 12.64
CA ALA A 31 -9.71 -4.63 12.85
C ALA A 31 -10.49 -4.69 11.52
N THR A 32 -10.04 -3.94 10.50
CA THR A 32 -10.64 -3.94 9.16
C THR A 32 -10.50 -5.30 8.49
N MET A 33 -9.31 -5.91 8.55
CA MET A 33 -9.09 -7.27 8.03
C MET A 33 -9.94 -8.31 8.77
N LEU A 34 -10.04 -8.21 10.10
CA LEU A 34 -10.86 -9.11 10.92
C LEU A 34 -12.36 -8.95 10.67
N ALA A 35 -12.79 -7.77 10.19
CA ALA A 35 -14.17 -7.52 9.75
C ALA A 35 -14.49 -8.10 8.36
N GLY A 36 -13.51 -8.68 7.67
CA GLY A 36 -13.70 -9.40 6.40
C GLY A 36 -13.23 -8.65 5.15
N ALA A 37 -12.44 -7.58 5.29
CA ALA A 37 -11.81 -6.92 4.16
C ALA A 37 -10.85 -7.88 3.43
N ASP A 38 -11.11 -8.14 2.15
CA ASP A 38 -10.23 -8.93 1.27
C ASP A 38 -10.54 -8.65 -0.21
N PRO A 39 -9.55 -8.21 -1.03
CA PRO A 39 -8.21 -7.75 -0.67
C PRO A 39 -8.17 -6.28 -0.18
N LEU A 40 -7.11 -5.90 0.53
CA LEU A 40 -6.89 -4.54 1.05
C LEU A 40 -5.66 -3.88 0.40
N THR A 41 -5.80 -2.63 -0.04
CA THR A 41 -4.69 -1.79 -0.50
C THR A 41 -4.58 -0.54 0.35
N LEU A 42 -3.39 -0.33 0.94
CA LEU A 42 -3.06 0.86 1.73
C LEU A 42 -2.54 1.96 0.80
N VAL A 43 -2.97 3.20 1.00
CA VAL A 43 -2.47 4.37 0.25
C VAL A 43 -1.67 5.24 1.20
N PHE A 44 -0.34 5.28 1.01
CA PHE A 44 0.54 6.23 1.67
C PHE A 44 0.71 7.47 0.80
N LEU A 45 0.77 8.64 1.43
CA LEU A 45 1.26 9.83 0.74
C LEU A 45 2.76 9.67 0.41
N PRO A 46 3.23 10.27 -0.71
CA PRO A 46 4.65 10.33 -1.02
C PRO A 46 5.44 10.93 0.15
N ALA A 47 6.58 10.35 0.47
CA ALA A 47 7.46 10.81 1.53
C ALA A 47 8.93 10.58 1.15
N GLY A 48 9.85 11.06 2.00
CA GLY A 48 11.29 10.83 1.80
C GLY A 48 11.67 9.35 1.76
N PRO A 49 12.82 9.01 1.15
CA PRO A 49 13.24 7.62 0.93
C PRO A 49 13.38 6.80 2.23
N ASP A 50 13.64 7.46 3.36
CA ASP A 50 13.80 6.84 4.68
C ASP A 50 12.51 6.17 5.19
N HIS A 51 11.35 6.51 4.61
CA HIS A 51 10.07 5.88 4.92
C HIS A 51 9.93 4.47 4.32
N ARG A 52 10.67 4.17 3.25
CA ARG A 52 10.44 2.97 2.43
C ARG A 52 10.59 1.67 3.21
N ALA A 53 11.64 1.57 4.03
CA ALA A 53 12.00 0.32 4.69
C ALA A 53 10.93 -0.11 5.71
N TRP A 54 10.47 0.80 6.56
CA TRP A 54 9.47 0.49 7.58
C TRP A 54 8.09 0.25 6.97
N ARG A 55 7.69 1.04 5.96
CA ARG A 55 6.42 0.86 5.23
C ARG A 55 6.35 -0.52 4.59
N LEU A 56 7.40 -0.90 3.85
CA LEU A 56 7.46 -2.20 3.19
C LEU A 56 7.45 -3.34 4.22
N ALA A 57 8.21 -3.23 5.31
CA ALA A 57 8.22 -4.24 6.36
C ALA A 57 6.83 -4.41 7.00
N ALA A 58 6.13 -3.31 7.29
CA ALA A 58 4.77 -3.35 7.83
C ALA A 58 3.78 -4.03 6.87
N VAL A 59 3.79 -3.65 5.59
CA VAL A 59 2.91 -4.22 4.55
C VAL A 59 3.17 -5.71 4.37
N GLN A 60 4.44 -6.13 4.30
CA GLN A 60 4.78 -7.54 4.20
C GLN A 60 4.43 -8.33 5.47
N GLY A 61 4.54 -7.70 6.65
CA GLY A 61 4.10 -8.30 7.92
C GLY A 61 2.60 -8.56 7.93
N LEU A 62 1.81 -7.56 7.54
CA LEU A 62 0.35 -7.66 7.38
C LEU A 62 -0.03 -8.74 6.36
N ALA A 63 0.58 -8.74 5.17
CA ALA A 63 0.31 -9.74 4.14
C ALA A 63 0.56 -11.18 4.60
N ARG A 64 1.63 -11.41 5.40
CA ARG A 64 1.90 -12.73 6.00
C ARG A 64 0.92 -13.08 7.11
N ARG A 65 0.57 -12.11 7.96
CA ARG A 65 -0.35 -12.29 9.10
C ARG A 65 -1.77 -12.66 8.65
N PHE A 66 -2.25 -12.07 7.55
CA PHE A 66 -3.62 -12.23 7.07
C PHE A 66 -3.75 -13.12 5.84
N ALA A 67 -2.71 -13.89 5.50
CA ALA A 67 -2.79 -14.88 4.43
C ALA A 67 -3.99 -15.83 4.67
N PRO A 68 -4.78 -16.16 3.62
CA PRO A 68 -4.52 -15.94 2.20
C PRO A 68 -4.95 -14.56 1.65
N SER A 69 -5.50 -13.66 2.46
CA SER A 69 -5.91 -12.32 2.03
C SER A 69 -4.72 -11.55 1.48
N ARG A 70 -4.95 -10.74 0.43
CA ARG A 70 -3.87 -9.96 -0.20
C ARG A 70 -3.84 -8.55 0.36
N ILE A 71 -2.65 -8.14 0.82
CA ILE A 71 -2.42 -6.79 1.32
C ILE A 71 -1.24 -6.20 0.56
N ASN A 72 -1.47 -5.07 -0.11
CA ASN A 72 -0.44 -4.28 -0.78
C ASN A 72 -0.55 -2.83 -0.35
N ALA A 73 0.43 -2.03 -0.74
CA ALA A 73 0.41 -0.59 -0.55
C ALA A 73 0.87 0.13 -1.81
N VAL A 74 0.37 1.35 -1.97
CA VAL A 74 0.79 2.31 -3.00
C VAL A 74 1.30 3.58 -2.34
N GLU A 75 2.26 4.25 -2.98
CA GLU A 75 2.72 5.58 -2.59
C GLU A 75 2.31 6.56 -3.70
N SER A 76 1.30 7.39 -3.43
CA SER A 76 0.77 8.35 -4.41
C SER A 76 -0.07 9.42 -3.73
N ASP A 77 -0.06 10.62 -4.31
CA ASP A 77 -0.99 11.72 -4.04
C ASP A 77 -1.98 11.92 -5.20
N ASP A 78 -1.92 11.10 -6.25
CA ASP A 78 -2.81 11.14 -7.41
C ASP A 78 -3.89 10.04 -7.33
N GLU A 79 -5.15 10.48 -7.25
CA GLU A 79 -6.30 9.59 -7.18
C GLU A 79 -6.46 8.74 -8.44
N ALA A 80 -6.14 9.30 -9.62
CA ALA A 80 -6.28 8.58 -10.89
C ALA A 80 -5.28 7.42 -11.00
N SER A 81 -4.01 7.67 -10.65
CA SER A 81 -2.95 6.66 -10.56
C SER A 81 -3.28 5.60 -9.52
N THR A 82 -3.76 6.02 -8.35
CA THR A 82 -4.19 5.10 -7.27
C THR A 82 -5.31 4.17 -7.75
N ALA A 83 -6.33 4.72 -8.40
CA ALA A 83 -7.44 3.94 -8.96
C ALA A 83 -6.99 3.01 -10.10
N ALA A 84 -6.05 3.44 -10.95
CA ALA A 84 -5.48 2.62 -12.00
C ALA A 84 -4.69 1.43 -11.44
N CYS A 85 -3.84 1.66 -10.43
CA CYS A 85 -3.09 0.61 -9.75
C CYS A 85 -4.02 -0.37 -9.01
N ALA A 86 -5.06 0.13 -8.33
CA ALA A 86 -6.05 -0.71 -7.66
C ALA A 86 -6.77 -1.65 -8.64
N ARG A 87 -7.17 -1.16 -9.82
CA ARG A 87 -7.75 -2.00 -10.88
C ARG A 87 -6.77 -3.06 -11.39
N TRP A 88 -5.49 -2.70 -11.54
CA TRP A 88 -4.47 -3.68 -11.94
C TRP A 88 -4.26 -4.76 -10.88
N LEU A 89 -4.18 -4.39 -9.60
CA LEU A 89 -4.02 -5.32 -8.47
C LEU A 89 -5.21 -6.29 -8.32
N ASP A 90 -6.43 -5.88 -8.70
CA ASP A 90 -7.61 -6.74 -8.67
C ASP A 90 -7.46 -7.94 -9.63
N GLY A 91 -6.85 -7.71 -10.79
CA GLY A 91 -6.50 -8.78 -11.76
C GLY A 91 -5.21 -9.53 -11.44
N ALA A 92 -4.35 -9.00 -10.57
CA ALA A 92 -3.03 -9.55 -10.26
C ALA A 92 -3.06 -10.47 -9.02
N GLY A 93 -3.76 -11.61 -9.11
CA GLY A 93 -4.01 -12.52 -7.97
C GLY A 93 -2.77 -13.09 -7.26
N GLY A 94 -1.58 -13.02 -7.86
CA GLY A 94 -0.32 -13.44 -7.25
C GLY A 94 0.43 -12.34 -6.48
N VAL A 95 -0.05 -11.09 -6.50
CA VAL A 95 0.67 -9.94 -5.93
C VAL A 95 0.19 -9.65 -4.51
N THR A 96 1.08 -9.78 -3.53
CA THR A 96 0.85 -9.45 -2.12
C THR A 96 2.15 -8.98 -1.46
N GLY A 97 2.04 -8.19 -0.39
CA GLY A 97 3.17 -7.68 0.39
C GLY A 97 4.02 -6.63 -0.34
N GLN A 98 3.50 -5.97 -1.36
CA GLN A 98 4.26 -4.99 -2.15
C GLN A 98 3.98 -3.55 -1.72
N LEU A 99 5.00 -2.69 -1.82
CA LEU A 99 4.91 -1.23 -1.73
C LEU A 99 5.25 -0.64 -3.10
N LEU A 100 4.24 -0.11 -3.79
CA LEU A 100 4.31 0.34 -5.17
C LEU A 100 4.33 1.88 -5.22
N PRO A 101 5.49 2.52 -5.43
CA PRO A 101 5.51 3.94 -5.73
C PRO A 101 4.87 4.18 -7.08
N LEU A 102 3.93 5.13 -7.15
CA LEU A 102 3.30 5.55 -8.39
C LEU A 102 3.85 6.92 -8.75
N ASP A 103 4.56 7.00 -9.87
CA ASP A 103 4.74 8.26 -10.55
C ASP A 103 3.45 8.53 -11.35
N GLY A 104 2.91 9.74 -11.28
CA GLY A 104 1.67 10.12 -11.97
C GLY A 104 1.69 9.97 -13.51
N THR A 105 2.75 9.39 -14.09
CA THR A 105 3.01 9.27 -15.53
C THR A 105 3.72 7.97 -15.97
N GLY A 106 4.12 7.03 -15.12
CA GLY A 106 5.26 6.13 -15.45
C GLY A 106 5.04 4.62 -15.59
N ALA A 107 3.90 4.19 -16.16
CA ALA A 107 4.00 3.01 -17.01
C ALA A 107 4.51 3.47 -18.38
N GLY A 108 5.82 3.72 -18.50
CA GLY A 108 6.46 3.97 -19.79
C GLY A 108 5.99 2.92 -20.82
N GLY A 109 5.84 3.33 -22.08
CA GLY A 109 5.25 2.47 -23.12
C GLY A 109 5.85 1.07 -23.11
N VAL A 110 4.98 0.04 -23.15
CA VAL A 110 5.41 -1.36 -23.16
C VAL A 110 6.37 -1.57 -24.32
N LEU A 111 7.63 -1.86 -24.01
CA LEU A 111 8.64 -2.16 -25.01
C LEU A 111 8.37 -3.57 -25.53
N TYR A 112 7.58 -3.70 -26.59
CA TYR A 112 7.59 -4.89 -27.41
C TYR A 112 8.79 -4.83 -28.37
N PRO A 113 9.68 -5.83 -28.39
CA PRO A 113 10.61 -5.97 -29.51
C PRO A 113 9.78 -6.28 -30.77
N THR A 114 9.90 -5.41 -31.78
CA THR A 114 9.44 -5.67 -33.15
C THR A 114 10.24 -6.80 -33.79
#